data_AF-A0AAX0Z0U2-F1
#
_entry.id   AF-A0AAX0Z0U2-F1
#
_cell.length_a   1.000
_cell.length_b   1.000
_cell.length_c   1.000
_cell.angle_alpha   90.00
_cell.angle_beta   90.00
_cell.angle_gamma   90.00
#
_symmetry.space_group_name_H-M   'P 1'
#
loop_
_entity.id
_entity.type
_entity.pdbx_description
1 polymer ?
#
loop_
_entity_poly.entity_id
_entity_poly.type
_entity_poly.pdbx_seq_one_letter_code
_entity_poly.pdbx_strand_id
1 'polypeptide(L)'
;DPWHEFFKSPKWLDALIAKGALGQKTGAGIFRKVGKDIVVLDLEKQDYRAADRTAAPEVVEILKIKNPAEKFAKLRESQHPQAQFLWATFRDLFHYSAYHLADIAETARDVDLAIRWGYGWSLGPFETWQAAGWKQVAQWIADDIVAGKSMSNAPLPDWVFDGRDGVHAAEGS
;
A
#
# COMPACT_ATOMS: atom_id res chain seq x y z
N ASP A 1 9.71 16.55 -2.35
CA ASP A 1 8.92 15.35 -2.06
C ASP A 1 9.56 14.57 -0.91
N PRO A 2 8.92 14.51 0.26
CA PRO A 2 9.40 13.77 1.44
C PRO A 2 9.60 12.25 1.22
N TRP A 3 8.98 11.64 0.21
CA TRP A 3 9.10 10.21 -0.07
C TRP A 3 10.27 9.86 -1.01
N HIS A 4 10.92 10.86 -1.61
CA HIS A 4 11.91 10.67 -2.66
C HIS A 4 13.05 9.70 -2.28
N GLU A 5 13.47 9.69 -1.01
CA GLU A 5 14.56 8.82 -0.56
C GLU A 5 14.24 7.31 -0.65
N PHE A 6 12.95 6.94 -0.59
CA PHE A 6 12.49 5.56 -0.63
C PHE A 6 12.30 5.02 -2.04
N PHE A 7 12.27 5.88 -3.05
CA PHE A 7 12.08 5.49 -4.45
C PHE A 7 13.40 5.19 -5.19
N LYS A 8 14.44 4.88 -4.43
CA LYS A 8 15.72 4.38 -4.97
C LYS A 8 15.60 2.90 -5.29
N SER A 9 16.16 2.48 -6.43
CA SER A 9 16.23 1.07 -6.79
C SER A 9 17.01 0.28 -5.73
N PRO A 10 16.45 -0.80 -5.18
CA PRO A 10 17.16 -1.61 -4.21
C PRO A 10 18.23 -2.47 -4.89
N LYS A 11 19.34 -2.76 -4.20
CA LYS A 11 20.48 -3.51 -4.76
C LYS A 11 20.11 -4.86 -5.37
N TRP A 12 19.06 -5.52 -4.87
CA TRP A 12 18.62 -6.80 -5.42
C TRP A 12 17.99 -6.65 -6.82
N LEU A 13 17.40 -5.49 -7.12
CA LEU A 13 16.85 -5.21 -8.45
C LEU A 13 17.98 -5.01 -9.45
N ASP A 14 19.05 -4.30 -9.06
CA ASP A 14 20.25 -4.14 -9.89
C ASP A 14 20.89 -5.50 -10.22
N ALA A 15 20.92 -6.41 -9.26
CA ALA A 15 21.41 -7.77 -9.46
C ALA A 15 20.57 -8.57 -10.48
N LEU A 16 19.24 -8.39 -10.50
CA LEU A 16 18.39 -8.99 -11.54
C LEU A 16 18.68 -8.40 -12.92
N ILE A 17 18.83 -7.07 -13.00
CA ILE A 17 19.14 -6.37 -14.24
C ILE A 17 20.47 -6.85 -14.81
N ALA A 18 21.52 -6.93 -13.99
CA ALA A 18 22.83 -7.43 -14.40
C ALA A 18 22.79 -8.88 -14.91
N LYS A 19 21.85 -9.69 -14.42
CA LYS A 19 21.60 -11.08 -14.86
C LYS A 19 20.67 -11.18 -16.09
N GLY A 20 20.17 -10.07 -16.63
CA GLY A 20 19.19 -10.07 -17.73
C GLY A 20 17.80 -10.57 -17.31
N ALA A 21 17.51 -10.65 -16.01
CA ALA A 21 16.22 -11.06 -15.47
C ALA A 21 15.25 -9.87 -15.41
N LEU A 22 14.80 -9.40 -16.57
CA LEU A 22 14.01 -8.19 -16.78
C LEU A 22 12.48 -8.39 -16.71
N GLY A 23 12.02 -9.60 -16.39
CA GLY A 23 10.62 -9.95 -16.25
C GLY A 23 10.16 -11.05 -17.20
N GLN A 24 8.85 -11.15 -17.38
CA GLN A 24 8.23 -12.24 -18.13
C GLN A 24 8.73 -12.36 -19.58
N LYS A 25 8.98 -11.23 -20.26
CA LYS A 25 9.43 -11.21 -21.65
C LYS A 25 10.84 -11.81 -21.84
N THR A 26 11.69 -11.74 -20.82
CA THR A 26 13.02 -12.36 -20.81
C THR A 26 13.04 -13.70 -20.09
N GLY A 27 11.86 -14.23 -19.72
CA GLY A 27 11.68 -15.52 -19.06
C GLY A 27 11.96 -15.53 -17.55
N ALA A 28 12.50 -14.46 -16.98
CA ALA A 28 12.86 -14.38 -15.56
C ALA A 28 12.82 -12.93 -15.06
N GLY A 29 12.31 -12.72 -13.84
CA GLY A 29 12.35 -11.46 -13.08
C GLY A 29 12.29 -11.76 -11.58
N ILE A 30 11.46 -11.06 -10.80
CA ILE A 30 11.17 -11.47 -9.41
C ILE A 30 10.62 -12.90 -9.36
N PHE A 31 9.83 -13.27 -10.38
CA PHE A 31 9.37 -14.64 -10.61
C PHE A 31 9.99 -15.20 -11.89
N ARG A 32 10.18 -16.52 -11.92
CA ARG A 32 10.61 -17.29 -13.10
C ARG A 32 9.72 -18.52 -13.26
N LYS A 33 9.34 -18.85 -14.49
CA LYS A 33 8.58 -20.06 -14.80
C LYS A 33 9.55 -21.18 -15.15
N VAL A 34 9.44 -22.33 -14.50
CA VAL A 34 10.25 -23.53 -14.75
C VAL A 34 9.29 -24.68 -15.06
N GLY A 35 9.11 -25.00 -16.34
CA GLY A 35 8.07 -25.94 -16.76
C GLY A 35 6.68 -25.45 -16.38
N LYS A 36 6.01 -26.16 -15.46
CA LYS A 36 4.71 -25.76 -14.90
C LYS A 36 4.83 -25.01 -13.57
N ASP A 37 6.01 -24.99 -12.97
CA ASP A 37 6.24 -24.42 -11.64
C ASP A 37 6.60 -22.93 -11.73
N ILE A 38 6.28 -22.21 -10.67
CA ILE A 38 6.68 -20.82 -10.47
C ILE A 38 7.67 -20.78 -9.31
N VAL A 39 8.84 -20.21 -9.57
CA VAL A 39 9.85 -19.95 -8.56
C VAL A 39 9.98 -18.43 -8.35
N VAL A 40 10.32 -18.02 -7.13
CA VAL A 40 10.45 -16.63 -6.69
C VAL A 40 11.88 -16.35 -6.25
N LEU A 41 12.36 -15.13 -6.49
CA LEU A 41 13.68 -14.70 -6.05
C LEU A 41 13.84 -14.86 -4.53
N ASP A 42 14.94 -15.50 -4.14
CA ASP A 42 15.48 -15.56 -2.81
C ASP A 42 16.66 -14.58 -2.72
N LEU A 43 16.50 -13.54 -1.91
CA LEU A 43 17.46 -12.45 -1.80
C LEU A 43 18.79 -12.88 -1.17
N GLU A 44 18.76 -13.87 -0.27
CA GLU A 44 19.96 -14.37 0.40
C GLU A 44 20.77 -15.25 -0.55
N LYS A 45 20.08 -16.13 -1.29
CA LYS A 45 20.73 -17.04 -2.25
C LYS A 45 21.12 -16.36 -3.55
N GLN A 46 20.57 -15.18 -3.83
CA GLN A 46 20.70 -14.50 -5.12
C GLN A 46 20.28 -15.41 -6.30
N ASP A 47 19.33 -16.31 -6.05
CA ASP A 47 18.76 -17.28 -7.00
C ASP A 47 17.29 -17.52 -6.61
N TYR A 48 16.62 -18.50 -7.21
CA TYR A 48 15.19 -18.73 -7.02
C TYR A 48 14.89 -19.89 -6.07
N ARG A 49 13.80 -19.76 -5.31
CA ARG A 49 13.18 -20.83 -4.51
C ARG A 49 11.76 -21.12 -4.99
N ALA A 50 11.21 -22.28 -4.63
CA ALA A 50 9.80 -22.57 -4.88
C ALA A 50 8.89 -21.50 -4.24
N ALA A 51 7.90 -21.01 -4.99
CA ALA A 51 6.92 -20.07 -4.47
C ALA A 51 5.86 -20.82 -3.64
N ASP A 52 5.82 -20.57 -2.33
CA ASP A 52 4.89 -21.24 -1.40
C ASP A 52 3.48 -20.63 -1.41
N ARG A 53 3.31 -19.37 -1.83
CA ARG A 53 2.01 -18.64 -1.93
C ARG A 53 1.16 -18.74 -0.65
N THR A 54 1.77 -19.06 0.48
CA THR A 54 1.09 -19.21 1.75
C THR A 54 0.97 -17.86 2.44
N ALA A 55 -0.17 -17.66 3.11
CA ALA A 55 -0.39 -16.53 4.00
C ALA A 55 -0.68 -17.06 5.40
N ALA A 56 -0.33 -16.30 6.43
CA ALA A 56 -0.61 -16.68 7.80
C ALA A 56 -2.12 -16.82 8.01
N PRO A 57 -2.61 -17.92 8.64
CA PRO A 57 -4.05 -18.16 8.81
C PRO A 57 -4.81 -17.00 9.46
N GLU A 58 -4.23 -16.39 10.50
CA GLU A 58 -4.82 -15.23 11.18
C GLU A 58 -4.97 -14.00 10.27
N VAL A 59 -4.02 -13.76 9.36
CA VAL A 59 -4.09 -12.65 8.41
C VAL A 59 -5.15 -12.94 7.35
N VAL A 60 -5.28 -14.19 6.91
CA VAL A 60 -6.35 -14.60 6.00
C VAL A 60 -7.73 -14.35 6.62
N GLU A 61 -7.92 -14.64 7.91
CA GLU A 61 -9.19 -14.33 8.59
C GLU A 61 -9.47 -12.83 8.67
N ILE A 62 -8.46 -12.00 8.96
CA ILE A 62 -8.62 -10.53 8.93
C ILE A 62 -9.06 -10.05 7.54
N LEU A 63 -8.47 -10.61 6.47
CA LEU A 63 -8.79 -10.22 5.09
C LEU A 63 -10.22 -10.58 4.67
N LYS A 64 -10.83 -11.59 5.29
CA LYS A 64 -12.24 -11.99 5.05
C LYS A 64 -13.26 -11.04 5.68
N ILE A 65 -12.85 -10.20 6.63
CA ILE A 65 -13.74 -9.20 7.25
C ILE A 65 -14.31 -8.29 6.16
N LYS A 66 -15.64 -8.10 6.14
CA LYS A 66 -16.30 -7.27 5.12
C LYS A 66 -16.32 -5.79 5.49
N ASN A 67 -16.45 -5.48 6.78
CA ASN A 67 -16.44 -4.12 7.27
C ASN A 67 -15.01 -3.54 7.19
N PRO A 68 -14.77 -2.47 6.40
CA PRO A 68 -13.42 -1.93 6.24
C PRO A 68 -12.84 -1.38 7.55
N ALA A 69 -13.64 -0.68 8.36
CA ALA A 69 -13.18 -0.13 9.64
C ALA A 69 -12.69 -1.24 10.58
N GLU A 70 -13.45 -2.32 10.74
CA GLU A 70 -13.05 -3.48 11.53
C GLU A 70 -11.78 -4.15 10.96
N LYS A 71 -11.72 -4.33 9.64
CA LYS A 71 -10.55 -4.93 8.98
C LYS A 71 -9.28 -4.12 9.23
N PHE A 72 -9.32 -2.81 9.03
CA PHE A 72 -8.16 -1.94 9.20
C PHE A 72 -7.73 -1.86 10.66
N ALA A 73 -8.68 -1.82 11.60
CA ALA A 73 -8.36 -1.93 13.04
C ALA A 73 -7.58 -3.21 13.34
N LYS A 74 -8.07 -4.37 12.86
CA LYS A 74 -7.41 -5.67 13.07
C LYS A 74 -6.04 -5.77 12.41
N LEU A 75 -5.87 -5.21 11.21
CA LEU A 75 -4.56 -5.15 10.54
C LEU A 75 -3.56 -4.33 11.36
N ARG A 76 -3.98 -3.18 11.88
CA ARG A 76 -3.13 -2.29 12.68
C ARG A 76 -2.77 -2.88 14.05
N GLU A 77 -3.72 -3.53 14.72
CA GLU A 77 -3.53 -4.14 16.05
C GLU A 77 -2.62 -5.37 16.02
N SER A 78 -2.59 -6.08 14.89
CA SER A 78 -1.84 -7.33 14.76
C SER A 78 -0.33 -7.13 14.91
N GLN A 79 0.30 -8.06 15.62
CA GLN A 79 1.75 -8.14 15.75
C GLN A 79 2.39 -9.00 14.65
N HIS A 80 1.59 -9.57 13.75
CA HIS A 80 2.09 -10.42 12.69
C HIS A 80 2.70 -9.59 11.56
N PRO A 81 3.92 -9.88 11.09
CA PRO A 81 4.61 -9.07 10.07
C PRO A 81 3.81 -8.87 8.78
N GLN A 82 3.07 -9.90 8.33
CA GLN A 82 2.21 -9.77 7.14
C GLN A 82 1.06 -8.77 7.34
N ALA A 83 0.43 -8.73 8.53
CA ALA A 83 -0.64 -7.78 8.81
C ALA A 83 -0.08 -6.35 8.96
N GLN A 84 1.06 -6.21 9.64
CA GLN A 84 1.78 -4.94 9.76
C GLN A 84 2.20 -4.39 8.38
N PHE A 85 2.65 -5.26 7.47
CA PHE A 85 2.98 -4.89 6.09
C PHE A 85 1.76 -4.36 5.32
N LEU A 86 0.61 -5.03 5.45
CA LEU A 86 -0.64 -4.58 4.82
C LEU A 86 -1.09 -3.23 5.39
N TRP A 87 -1.08 -3.06 6.72
CA TRP A 87 -1.39 -1.77 7.35
C TRP A 87 -0.45 -0.67 6.86
N ALA A 88 0.87 -0.92 6.88
CA ALA A 88 1.88 0.04 6.41
C ALA A 88 1.63 0.48 4.97
N THR A 89 1.34 -0.47 4.07
CA THR A 89 1.07 -0.18 2.65
C THR A 89 -0.10 0.80 2.48
N PHE A 90 -1.21 0.56 3.18
CA PHE A 90 -2.38 1.44 3.09
C PHE A 90 -2.19 2.76 3.82
N ARG A 91 -1.58 2.75 5.01
CA ARG A 91 -1.25 3.96 5.77
C ARG A 91 -0.40 4.90 4.92
N ASP A 92 0.68 4.40 4.33
CA ASP A 92 1.59 5.22 3.51
C ASP A 92 0.95 5.64 2.17
N LEU A 93 0.08 4.81 1.59
CA LEU A 93 -0.75 5.22 0.45
C LEU A 93 -1.65 6.41 0.81
N PHE A 94 -2.41 6.32 1.90
CA PHE A 94 -3.32 7.37 2.35
C PHE A 94 -2.57 8.67 2.67
N HIS A 95 -1.44 8.54 3.38
CA HIS A 95 -0.59 9.66 3.72
C HIS A 95 -0.04 10.34 2.46
N TYR A 96 0.55 9.57 1.54
CA TYR A 96 1.09 10.10 0.29
C TYR A 96 0.01 10.77 -0.56
N SER A 97 -1.14 10.12 -0.73
CA SER A 97 -2.25 10.66 -1.52
C SER A 97 -2.79 11.95 -0.93
N ALA A 98 -2.97 12.05 0.39
CA ALA A 98 -3.45 13.28 1.01
C ALA A 98 -2.43 14.42 0.91
N TYR A 99 -1.15 14.13 1.18
CA TYR A 99 -0.08 15.11 1.12
C TYR A 99 0.03 15.77 -0.25
N HIS A 100 0.01 14.96 -1.32
CA HIS A 100 0.19 15.43 -2.69
C HIS A 100 -1.10 15.88 -3.38
N LEU A 101 -2.28 15.71 -2.76
CA LEU A 101 -3.58 15.93 -3.42
C LEU A 101 -3.64 17.28 -4.15
N ALA A 102 -3.30 18.37 -3.45
CA ALA A 102 -3.37 19.73 -3.98
C ALA A 102 -2.39 20.00 -5.15
N ASP A 103 -1.37 19.17 -5.31
CA ASP A 103 -0.37 19.31 -6.37
C ASP A 103 -0.69 18.47 -7.61
N ILE A 104 -1.50 17.40 -7.47
CA ILE A 104 -1.69 16.38 -8.52
C ILE A 104 -3.12 16.31 -9.07
N ALA A 105 -4.11 16.87 -8.36
CA ALA A 105 -5.51 16.79 -8.75
C ALA A 105 -6.34 17.93 -8.12
N GLU A 106 -7.46 18.26 -8.77
CA GLU A 106 -8.40 19.27 -8.25
C GLU A 106 -9.30 18.69 -7.14
N THR A 107 -9.61 17.40 -7.20
CA THR A 107 -10.48 16.72 -6.22
C THR A 107 -9.97 15.34 -5.82
N ALA A 108 -10.38 14.86 -4.65
CA ALA A 108 -10.07 13.50 -4.19
C ALA A 108 -10.69 12.43 -5.13
N ARG A 109 -11.85 12.74 -5.73
CA ARG A 109 -12.49 11.91 -6.75
C ARG A 109 -11.60 11.67 -7.96
N ASP A 110 -10.87 12.68 -8.45
CA ASP A 110 -10.02 12.50 -9.62
C ASP A 110 -8.92 11.47 -9.36
N VAL A 111 -8.32 11.52 -8.17
CA VAL A 111 -7.32 10.52 -7.71
C VAL A 111 -7.95 9.14 -7.61
N ASP A 112 -9.12 9.01 -7.00
CA ASP A 112 -9.79 7.73 -6.85
C ASP A 112 -10.16 7.12 -8.21
N LEU A 113 -10.72 7.91 -9.13
CA LEU A 113 -11.06 7.46 -10.49
C LEU A 113 -9.82 7.04 -11.27
N ALA A 114 -8.72 7.78 -11.16
CA ALA A 114 -7.46 7.42 -11.79
C ALA A 114 -6.95 6.05 -11.30
N ILE A 115 -7.04 5.78 -9.99
CA ILE A 115 -6.62 4.49 -9.43
C ILE A 115 -7.59 3.36 -9.81
N ARG A 116 -8.91 3.60 -9.75
CA ARG A 116 -9.92 2.61 -10.12
C ARG A 116 -9.80 2.19 -11.58
N TRP A 117 -9.73 3.16 -12.50
CA TRP A 117 -9.73 2.89 -13.93
C TRP A 117 -8.34 2.55 -14.48
N GLY A 118 -7.28 3.14 -13.93
CA GLY A 118 -5.91 2.89 -14.36
C GLY A 118 -5.34 1.58 -13.82
N TYR A 119 -5.68 1.22 -12.59
CA TYR A 119 -5.11 0.06 -11.89
C TYR A 119 -6.13 -1.02 -11.53
N GLY A 120 -7.40 -0.86 -11.93
CA GLY A 120 -8.45 -1.86 -11.74
C GLY A 120 -8.93 -2.01 -10.30
N TRP A 121 -8.82 -0.95 -9.49
CA TRP A 121 -9.26 -0.99 -8.09
C TRP A 121 -10.78 -0.86 -7.96
N SER A 122 -11.36 -1.59 -7.00
CA SER A 122 -12.80 -1.48 -6.70
C SER A 122 -13.17 -0.21 -5.93
N LEU A 123 -12.22 0.33 -5.15
CA LEU A 123 -12.31 1.60 -4.42
C LEU A 123 -10.95 2.29 -4.54
N GLY A 124 -10.92 3.59 -4.76
CA GLY A 124 -9.68 4.38 -4.75
C GLY A 124 -9.12 4.59 -3.33
N PRO A 125 -7.94 5.23 -3.19
CA PRO A 125 -7.33 5.52 -1.90
C PRO A 125 -8.25 6.25 -0.92
N PHE A 126 -8.92 7.33 -1.35
CA PHE A 126 -9.75 8.14 -0.46
C PHE A 126 -11.10 7.49 -0.17
N GLU A 127 -11.73 6.85 -1.16
CA GLU A 127 -12.89 5.98 -0.97
C GLU A 127 -12.60 4.88 0.08
N THR A 128 -11.44 4.22 -0.02
CA THR A 128 -11.04 3.17 0.92
C THR A 128 -10.82 3.72 2.32
N TRP A 129 -10.11 4.84 2.44
CA TRP A 129 -9.88 5.52 3.72
C TRP A 129 -11.20 5.93 4.37
N GLN A 130 -12.08 6.61 3.63
CA GLN A 130 -13.39 7.02 4.13
C GLN A 130 -14.21 5.81 4.62
N ALA A 131 -14.24 4.72 3.85
CA ALA A 131 -14.95 3.50 4.25
C ALA A 131 -14.34 2.81 5.49
N ALA A 132 -13.05 3.00 5.74
CA ALA A 132 -12.35 2.52 6.93
C ALA A 132 -12.53 3.40 8.18
N GLY A 133 -13.18 4.57 8.03
CA GLY A 133 -13.39 5.54 9.10
C GLY A 133 -12.35 6.66 9.04
N TRP A 134 -12.71 7.76 8.37
CA TRP A 134 -11.83 8.88 8.07
C TRP A 134 -11.03 9.39 9.26
N LYS A 135 -11.72 9.89 10.30
CA LYS A 135 -11.13 10.49 11.50
C LYS A 135 -10.21 9.53 12.25
N GLN A 136 -10.66 8.28 12.42
CA GLN A 136 -9.92 7.28 13.16
C GLN A 136 -8.61 6.89 12.44
N VAL A 137 -8.69 6.68 11.13
CA VAL A 137 -7.52 6.35 10.31
C VAL A 137 -6.57 7.56 10.22
N ALA A 138 -7.09 8.79 10.10
CA ALA A 138 -6.27 10.00 10.14
C ALA A 138 -5.46 10.10 11.43
N GLN A 139 -6.10 9.84 12.58
CA GLN A 139 -5.42 9.81 13.87
C GLN A 139 -4.36 8.69 13.92
N TRP A 140 -4.68 7.49 13.44
CA TRP A 140 -3.71 6.39 13.42
C TRP A 140 -2.50 6.68 12.53
N ILE A 141 -2.68 7.35 11.40
CA ILE A 141 -1.58 7.79 10.54
C ILE A 141 -0.73 8.82 11.30
N ALA A 142 -1.34 9.81 11.94
CA ALA A 142 -0.63 10.82 12.74
C ALA A 142 0.17 10.18 13.89
N ASP A 143 -0.42 9.23 14.62
CA ASP A 143 0.26 8.48 15.68
C ASP A 143 1.46 7.68 15.12
N ASP A 144 1.29 7.04 13.96
CA ASP A 144 2.34 6.27 13.32
C ASP A 144 3.47 7.16 12.76
N ILE A 145 3.16 8.39 12.32
CA ILE A 145 4.15 9.41 11.94
C ILE A 145 5.00 9.77 13.16
N VAL A 146 4.36 10.11 14.29
CA VAL A 146 5.06 10.45 15.54
C VAL A 146 5.89 9.27 16.06
N ALA A 147 5.39 8.05 15.91
CA ALA A 147 6.09 6.83 16.30
C ALA A 147 7.21 6.41 15.34
N GLY A 148 7.45 7.14 14.24
CA GLY A 148 8.48 6.83 13.25
C GLY A 148 8.20 5.55 12.46
N LYS A 149 6.92 5.19 12.30
CA LYS A 149 6.50 3.97 11.59
C LYS A 149 6.12 4.21 10.13
N SER A 150 5.77 5.43 9.75
CA SER A 150 5.50 5.83 8.37
C SER A 150 6.78 5.98 7.56
N MET A 151 6.66 5.98 6.23
CA MET A 151 7.79 6.28 5.34
C MET A 151 8.25 7.73 5.51
N SER A 152 7.32 8.68 5.52
CA SER A 152 7.61 10.11 5.66
C SER A 152 7.24 10.63 7.04
N ASN A 153 8.03 11.58 7.55
CA ASN A 153 7.72 12.35 8.76
C ASN A 153 6.92 13.64 8.48
N ALA A 154 6.57 13.90 7.21
CA ALA A 154 5.71 15.01 6.86
C ALA A 154 4.36 14.88 7.60
N PRO A 155 3.76 15.99 8.06
CA PRO A 155 2.45 15.93 8.68
C PRO A 155 1.39 15.64 7.61
N LEU A 156 0.31 14.97 8.04
CA LEU A 156 -0.93 14.99 7.27
C LEU A 156 -1.42 16.43 7.11
N PRO A 157 -1.93 16.83 5.92
CA PRO A 157 -2.42 18.19 5.72
C PRO A 157 -3.59 18.56 6.63
N ASP A 158 -3.69 19.84 7.00
CA ASP A 158 -4.73 20.36 7.91
C ASP A 158 -6.15 20.04 7.46
N TRP A 159 -6.40 20.00 6.14
CA TRP A 159 -7.72 19.69 5.58
C TRP A 159 -8.22 18.31 6.00
N VAL A 160 -7.33 17.37 6.31
CA VAL A 160 -7.71 16.03 6.77
C VAL A 160 -8.40 16.08 8.14
N PHE A 161 -8.11 17.10 8.96
CA PHE A 161 -8.55 17.24 10.35
C PHE A 161 -9.60 18.33 10.58
N ASP A 162 -10.21 18.88 9.52
CA ASP A 162 -11.19 19.98 9.61
C ASP A 162 -12.58 19.58 10.13
N GLY A 163 -12.71 18.38 10.67
CA GLY A 163 -13.96 17.83 11.20
C GLY A 163 -14.77 17.00 10.20
N ARG A 164 -14.33 16.88 8.93
CA ARG A 164 -14.96 16.03 7.92
C ARG A 164 -14.97 14.54 8.31
N ASP A 165 -16.02 13.83 7.88
CA ASP A 165 -16.13 12.37 8.02
C ASP A 165 -15.64 11.61 6.77
N GLY A 166 -15.18 12.35 5.76
CA GLY A 166 -14.75 11.82 4.47
C GLY A 166 -14.60 12.93 3.44
N VAL A 167 -14.29 12.55 2.20
CA VAL A 167 -14.14 13.45 1.04
C VAL A 167 -15.11 13.14 -0.09
N HIS A 168 -16.02 12.18 0.12
CA HIS A 168 -17.09 11.85 -0.82
C HIS A 168 -18.43 11.98 -0.12
N ALA A 169 -19.30 12.82 -0.68
CA ALA A 169 -20.67 13.03 -0.23
C ALA A 169 -21.63 13.05 -1.43
N ALA A 170 -22.94 13.14 -1.18
CA ALA A 170 -23.94 13.11 -2.24
C ALA A 170 -23.84 14.34 -3.18
N GLU A 171 -23.29 15.42 -2.64
CA GLU A 171 -23.12 16.73 -3.25
C GLU A 171 -21.85 16.81 -4.10
N GLY A 172 -20.92 15.88 -3.92
CA GLY A 172 -19.64 15.87 -4.63
C GLY A 172 -18.47 15.36 -3.80
N SER A 173 -17.27 15.60 -4.34
CA SER A 173 -15.97 15.40 -3.69
C SER A 173 -15.19 16.70 -3.77
#